data_AF-A0A819I4B9-F1
#
_entry.id   AF-A0A819I4B9-F1
#
_cell.length_a   1.000
_cell.length_b   1.000
_cell.length_c   1.000
_cell.angle_alpha   90.00
_cell.angle_beta   90.00
_cell.angle_gamma   90.00
#
_symmetry.space_group_name_H-M   'P 1'
#
loop_
_entity.id
_entity.type
_entity.pdbx_description
1 polymer ?
#
loop_
_entity_poly.entity_id
_entity_poly.type
_entity_poly.pdbx_seq_one_letter_code
_entity_poly.pdbx_strand_id
1 'polypeptide(L)'
;RVYISYLDSVHYFRPKQKRTALYFEILIGYLEYVKQLGFAYAHIWACPPSEGDDYIFHCHPVEQRVPKPKRLQEWYKTMLDIAVNQRVVVDYKDIMKDCNDSGVNKATDIPYFEGDFWSSTIED
;
A
#
# COMPACT_ATOMS: atom_id res chain seq x y z
N ARG A 1 -0.72 -14.68 1.25
CA ARG A 1 -0.28 -13.26 1.22
C ARG A 1 -1.24 -12.48 0.35
N VAL A 2 -1.40 -11.17 0.55
CA VAL A 2 -2.13 -10.29 -0.37
C VAL A 2 -1.20 -9.16 -0.83
N TYR A 3 -1.45 -8.61 -2.02
CA TYR A 3 -0.68 -7.51 -2.61
C TYR A 3 -1.65 -6.48 -3.20
N ILE A 4 -1.42 -5.20 -2.93
CA ILE A 4 -2.18 -4.12 -3.57
C ILE A 4 -1.48 -3.75 -4.87
N SER A 5 -2.02 -4.22 -6.00
CA SER A 5 -1.49 -3.90 -7.33
C SER A 5 -1.70 -2.43 -7.68
N TYR A 6 -2.93 -1.93 -7.52
CA TYR A 6 -3.27 -0.53 -7.79
C TYR A 6 -4.28 -0.02 -6.76
N LEU A 7 -4.13 1.25 -6.41
CA LEU A 7 -5.10 2.01 -5.64
C LEU A 7 -5.12 3.42 -6.19
N ASP A 8 -6.32 3.96 -6.37
CA ASP A 8 -6.51 5.27 -6.94
C ASP A 8 -7.73 5.97 -6.34
N SER A 9 -7.84 7.28 -6.52
CA SER A 9 -9.02 8.03 -6.07
C SER A 9 -9.20 9.34 -6.81
N VAL A 10 -10.45 9.78 -6.98
CA VAL A 10 -10.80 11.16 -7.31
C VAL A 10 -11.26 11.93 -6.06
N HIS A 11 -10.81 13.16 -5.90
CA HIS A 11 -10.80 13.86 -4.62
C HIS A 11 -12.16 14.47 -4.17
N TYR A 12 -13.26 14.08 -4.79
CA TYR A 12 -14.59 14.70 -4.66
C TYR A 12 -15.40 14.32 -3.41
N PHE A 13 -14.94 13.39 -2.58
CA PHE A 13 -15.66 12.95 -1.37
C PHE A 13 -16.10 14.12 -0.48
N ARG A 14 -17.33 14.05 0.06
CA ARG A 14 -17.91 15.06 0.95
C ARG A 14 -18.36 14.43 2.29
N PRO A 15 -18.01 15.04 3.45
CA PRO A 15 -17.20 16.25 3.60
C PRO A 15 -15.70 16.03 3.35
N LYS A 16 -15.02 17.02 2.73
CA LYS A 16 -13.61 16.92 2.30
C LYS A 16 -12.66 16.50 3.44
N GLN A 17 -12.91 16.99 4.65
CA GLN A 17 -12.09 16.75 5.84
C GLN A 17 -12.11 15.28 6.28
N LYS A 18 -13.11 14.50 5.86
CA LYS A 18 -13.25 13.08 6.20
C LYS A 18 -12.76 12.14 5.10
N ARG A 19 -12.33 12.66 3.94
CA ARG A 19 -11.91 11.86 2.79
C ARG A 19 -10.75 10.92 3.10
N THR A 20 -9.67 11.43 3.69
CA THR A 20 -8.52 10.59 4.04
C THR A 20 -8.88 9.53 5.06
N ALA A 21 -9.69 9.89 6.08
CA ALA A 21 -10.17 8.92 7.07
C ALA A 21 -10.96 7.80 6.40
N LEU A 22 -11.86 8.10 5.47
CA LEU A 22 -12.59 7.08 4.71
C LEU A 22 -11.65 6.14 3.96
N TYR A 23 -10.64 6.66 3.26
CA TYR A 23 -9.69 5.83 2.52
C TYR A 23 -8.93 4.88 3.45
N PHE A 24 -8.56 5.36 4.64
CA PHE A 24 -7.97 4.51 5.68
C PHE A 24 -8.93 3.42 6.13
N GLU A 25 -10.18 3.74 6.46
CA GLU A 25 -11.17 2.75 6.89
C GLU A 25 -11.39 1.65 5.84
N ILE A 26 -11.39 1.99 4.54
CA ILE A 26 -11.50 1.00 3.46
C ILE A 26 -10.30 0.05 3.46
N LEU A 27 -9.08 0.59 3.53
CA LEU A 27 -7.86 -0.22 3.53
C LEU A 27 -7.74 -1.08 4.79
N ILE A 28 -8.03 -0.51 5.95
CA ILE A 28 -8.00 -1.24 7.23
C ILE A 28 -9.06 -2.34 7.24
N GLY A 29 -10.28 -2.05 6.77
CA GLY A 29 -11.33 -3.04 6.61
C GLY A 29 -10.95 -4.17 5.65
N TYR A 30 -10.24 -3.86 4.55
CA TYR A 30 -9.67 -4.89 3.67
C TYR A 30 -8.65 -5.77 4.41
N LEU A 31 -7.71 -5.17 5.15
CA LEU A 31 -6.70 -5.90 5.93
C LEU A 31 -7.34 -6.79 7.01
N GLU A 32 -8.35 -6.27 7.71
CA GLU A 32 -9.11 -7.01 8.71
C GLU A 32 -9.83 -8.21 8.08
N TYR A 33 -10.51 -7.98 6.96
CA TYR A 33 -11.24 -9.02 6.26
C TYR A 33 -10.32 -10.14 5.78
N VAL A 34 -9.20 -9.83 5.10
CA VAL A 34 -8.28 -10.87 4.63
C VAL A 34 -7.58 -11.58 5.79
N LYS A 35 -7.32 -10.89 6.91
CA LYS A 35 -6.83 -11.53 8.14
C LYS A 35 -7.83 -12.57 8.66
N GLN A 36 -9.13 -12.24 8.71
CA GLN A 36 -10.17 -13.18 9.13
C GLN A 36 -10.27 -14.40 8.21
N LEU A 37 -9.94 -14.24 6.91
CA LEU A 37 -9.83 -15.34 5.96
C LEU A 37 -8.54 -16.17 6.09
N GLY A 38 -7.61 -15.79 6.98
CA GLY A 38 -6.37 -16.53 7.23
C GLY A 38 -5.15 -16.05 6.44
N PHE A 39 -5.22 -14.90 5.75
CA PHE A 39 -4.04 -14.31 5.13
C PHE A 39 -3.11 -13.70 6.19
N ALA A 40 -1.85 -14.16 6.22
CA ALA A 40 -0.88 -13.75 7.24
C ALA A 40 -0.09 -12.46 6.92
N TYR A 41 0.08 -12.12 5.63
CA TYR A 41 0.88 -10.97 5.20
C TYR A 41 0.16 -10.17 4.12
N ALA A 42 0.29 -8.84 4.20
CA ALA A 42 -0.12 -7.90 3.18
C ALA A 42 1.09 -7.10 2.69
N HIS A 43 1.17 -6.87 1.38
CA HIS A 43 2.28 -6.20 0.72
C HIS A 43 1.76 -4.96 -0.01
N ILE A 44 2.43 -3.83 0.20
CA ILE A 44 2.08 -2.54 -0.40
C ILE A 44 3.34 -1.95 -1.01
N TRP A 45 3.32 -1.72 -2.32
CA TRP A 45 4.30 -0.87 -2.97
C TRP A 45 3.80 0.57 -3.01
N ALA A 46 4.38 1.43 -2.18
CA ALA A 46 4.02 2.85 -2.09
C ALA A 46 4.60 3.66 -3.27
N CYS A 47 4.12 3.39 -4.48
CA CYS A 47 4.52 4.07 -5.71
C CYS A 47 3.40 5.04 -6.15
N PRO A 48 3.64 6.35 -6.20
CA PRO A 48 2.70 7.27 -6.85
C PRO A 48 2.81 7.15 -8.37
N PRO A 49 1.73 7.45 -9.13
CA PRO A 49 1.80 7.46 -10.59
C PRO A 49 2.79 8.52 -11.08
N SER A 50 3.39 8.26 -12.25
CA SER A 50 4.21 9.24 -12.95
C SER A 50 3.35 10.41 -13.45
N GLU A 51 3.99 11.53 -13.80
CA GLU A 51 3.27 12.68 -14.35
C GLU A 51 2.60 12.31 -15.69
N GLY A 52 1.28 12.48 -15.75
CA GLY A 52 0.47 12.13 -16.93
C GLY A 52 -0.12 10.71 -16.92
N ASP A 53 0.26 9.86 -15.96
CA ASP A 53 -0.28 8.51 -15.82
C ASP A 53 -1.48 8.49 -14.88
N ASP A 54 -2.49 7.68 -15.24
CA ASP A 54 -3.65 7.37 -14.41
C ASP A 54 -3.60 5.87 -14.03
N TYR A 55 -3.72 5.53 -12.75
CA TYR A 55 -3.77 4.12 -12.34
C TYR A 55 -5.11 3.46 -12.64
N ILE A 56 -6.22 4.07 -12.23
CA ILE A 56 -7.56 3.50 -12.40
C ILE A 56 -8.50 4.53 -13.05
N PHE A 57 -8.54 5.76 -12.55
CA PHE A 57 -9.49 6.77 -13.00
C PHE A 57 -8.88 7.64 -14.09
N HIS A 58 -9.39 7.50 -15.31
CA HIS A 58 -8.96 8.34 -16.42
C HIS A 58 -9.27 9.82 -16.19
N CYS A 59 -8.29 10.69 -16.46
CA CYS A 59 -8.37 12.14 -16.37
C CYS A 59 -8.73 12.66 -14.97
N HIS A 60 -7.74 12.61 -14.06
CA HIS A 60 -7.85 13.25 -12.76
C HIS A 60 -8.15 14.76 -12.83
N PRO A 61 -8.85 15.33 -11.84
CA PRO A 61 -9.08 16.77 -11.77
C PRO A 61 -7.75 17.53 -11.70
N VAL A 62 -7.59 18.59 -12.49
CA VAL A 62 -6.31 19.31 -12.66
C VAL A 62 -5.77 19.86 -11.33
N GLU A 63 -6.66 20.20 -10.40
CA GLU A 63 -6.31 20.68 -9.06
C GLU A 63 -5.93 19.55 -8.07
N GLN A 64 -6.17 18.29 -8.42
CA GLN A 64 -5.81 17.12 -7.62
C GLN A 64 -4.31 16.84 -7.75
N ARG A 65 -3.57 17.12 -6.67
CA ARG A 65 -2.13 16.87 -6.65
C ARG A 65 -1.81 15.40 -6.36
N VAL A 66 -0.97 14.81 -7.19
CA VAL A 66 -0.34 13.51 -6.91
C VAL A 66 0.68 13.66 -5.77
N PRO A 67 0.65 12.80 -4.74
CA PRO A 67 1.62 12.86 -3.66
C PRO A 67 3.02 12.43 -4.14
N LYS A 68 4.06 13.11 -3.66
CA LYS A 68 5.45 12.64 -3.84
C LYS A 68 5.68 11.35 -3.03
N PRO A 69 6.67 10.51 -3.39
CA PRO A 69 6.90 9.20 -2.75
C PRO A 69 6.95 9.26 -1.22
N LYS A 70 7.71 10.19 -0.63
CA LYS A 70 7.80 10.35 0.84
C LYS A 70 6.44 10.61 1.49
N ARG A 71 5.63 11.47 0.88
CA ARG A 71 4.29 11.81 1.40
C ARG A 71 3.34 10.62 1.32
N LEU A 72 3.42 9.82 0.25
CA LEU A 72 2.62 8.61 0.12
C LEU A 72 3.04 7.53 1.13
N GLN A 73 4.34 7.37 1.37
CA GLN A 73 4.85 6.49 2.42
C GLN A 73 4.34 6.91 3.82
N GLU A 74 4.41 8.19 4.16
CA GLU A 74 3.88 8.73 5.42
C GLU A 74 2.36 8.52 5.54
N TRP A 75 1.63 8.63 4.43
CA TRP A 75 0.20 8.37 4.36
C TRP A 75 -0.14 6.91 4.70
N TYR A 76 0.57 5.94 4.11
CA TYR A 76 0.41 4.52 4.46
C TYR A 76 0.86 4.20 5.87
N LYS A 77 1.97 4.78 6.36
CA LYS A 77 2.41 4.61 7.76
C LYS A 77 1.35 5.07 8.74
N THR A 78 0.76 6.24 8.50
CA THR A 78 -0.35 6.77 9.33
C THR A 78 -1.53 5.80 9.36
N MET A 79 -1.91 5.24 8.20
CA MET A 79 -2.97 4.23 8.12
C MET A 79 -2.61 2.97 8.92
N LEU A 80 -1.39 2.45 8.76
CA LEU A 80 -0.93 1.24 9.43
C LEU A 80 -0.80 1.45 10.95
N ASP A 81 -0.39 2.62 11.42
CA ASP A 81 -0.36 2.96 12.85
C ASP A 81 -1.77 2.91 13.46
N ILE A 82 -2.78 3.40 12.73
CA ILE A 82 -4.20 3.26 13.13
C ILE A 82 -4.59 1.78 13.17
N ALA A 83 -4.24 1.01 12.14
CA ALA A 83 -4.57 -0.42 12.06
C ALA A 83 -3.92 -1.25 13.18
N VAL A 84 -2.69 -0.91 13.58
CA VAL A 84 -1.98 -1.51 14.72
C VAL A 84 -2.69 -1.17 16.02
N ASN A 85 -3.08 0.09 16.23
CA ASN A 85 -3.84 0.50 17.42
C ASN A 85 -5.20 -0.21 17.52
N GLN A 86 -5.85 -0.47 16.38
CA GLN A 86 -7.08 -1.26 16.28
C GLN A 86 -6.87 -2.78 16.37
N ARG A 87 -5.61 -3.26 16.48
CA ARG A 87 -5.22 -4.68 16.52
C ARG A 87 -5.57 -5.47 15.25
N VAL A 88 -5.80 -4.76 14.15
CA VAL A 88 -5.97 -5.34 12.82
C VAL A 88 -4.62 -5.82 12.31
N VAL A 89 -3.62 -4.93 12.31
CA VAL A 89 -2.23 -5.23 11.96
C VAL A 89 -1.43 -5.53 13.23
N VAL A 90 -0.55 -6.53 13.19
CA VAL A 90 0.31 -6.87 14.35
C VAL A 90 1.50 -5.91 14.39
N ASP A 91 2.23 -5.81 13.30
CA ASP A 91 3.31 -4.87 13.05
C ASP A 91 3.47 -4.63 11.53
N TYR A 92 4.34 -3.70 11.15
CA TYR A 92 4.75 -3.52 9.77
C TYR A 92 6.23 -3.12 9.70
N LYS A 93 6.89 -3.49 8.61
CA LYS A 93 8.32 -3.24 8.37
C LYS A 93 8.53 -2.84 6.91
N ASP A 94 9.60 -2.11 6.63
CA ASP A 94 10.11 -2.06 5.26
C ASP A 94 10.70 -3.42 4.88
N ILE A 95 10.77 -3.70 3.58
CA ILE A 95 11.19 -5.01 3.08
C ILE A 95 12.63 -5.36 3.46
N MET A 96 13.52 -4.38 3.52
CA MET A 96 14.92 -4.62 3.89
C MET A 96 15.01 -5.10 5.34
N LYS A 97 14.28 -4.44 6.25
CA LYS A 97 14.20 -4.85 7.65
C LYS A 97 13.54 -6.23 7.79
N ASP A 98 12.45 -6.50 7.08
CA ASP A 98 11.80 -7.81 7.12
C ASP A 98 12.71 -8.93 6.63
N CYS A 99 13.46 -8.71 5.55
CA CYS A 99 14.45 -9.66 5.05
C CYS A 99 15.54 -9.96 6.09
N ASN A 100 16.09 -8.92 6.75
CA ASN A 100 17.09 -9.08 7.78
C ASN A 100 16.55 -9.84 9.01
N ASP A 101 15.36 -9.48 9.48
CA ASP A 101 14.74 -10.08 10.68
C ASP A 101 14.31 -11.54 10.42
N SER A 102 13.88 -11.85 9.20
CA SER A 102 13.39 -13.18 8.81
C SER A 102 14.48 -14.11 8.27
N GLY A 103 15.73 -13.63 8.16
CA GLY A 103 16.84 -14.42 7.64
C GLY A 103 16.67 -14.78 6.16
N VAL A 104 16.10 -13.88 5.36
CA VAL A 104 16.02 -14.03 3.90
C VAL A 104 17.43 -13.96 3.33
N ASN A 105 17.88 -15.06 2.72
CA ASN A 105 19.26 -15.20 2.23
C ASN A 105 19.34 -15.48 0.73
N LYS A 106 18.20 -15.73 0.06
CA LYS A 106 18.13 -15.99 -1.37
C LYS A 106 17.02 -15.16 -2.01
N ALA A 107 17.18 -14.81 -3.28
CA ALA A 107 16.15 -14.12 -4.06
C ALA A 107 14.82 -14.91 -4.10
N THR A 108 14.89 -16.24 -4.11
CA THR A 108 13.71 -17.14 -4.09
C THR A 108 12.89 -17.08 -2.81
N ASP A 109 13.43 -16.49 -1.74
CA ASP A 109 12.72 -16.34 -0.47
C ASP A 109 11.84 -15.07 -0.45
N ILE A 110 12.07 -14.14 -1.40
CA ILE A 110 11.30 -12.91 -1.55
C ILE A 110 9.96 -13.22 -2.23
N PRO A 111 8.82 -12.74 -1.70
CA PRO A 111 7.52 -12.94 -2.35
C PRO A 111 7.50 -12.39 -3.78
N TYR A 112 7.09 -13.24 -4.72
CA TYR A 112 6.98 -12.88 -6.14
C TYR A 112 5.52 -12.52 -6.47
N PHE A 113 5.28 -11.29 -6.90
CA PHE A 113 3.97 -10.80 -7.34
C PHE A 113 4.07 -10.24 -8.76
N GLU A 114 3.05 -10.50 -9.57
CA GLU A 114 2.95 -9.97 -10.93
C GLU A 114 2.95 -8.43 -10.92
N GLY A 115 3.85 -7.83 -11.71
CA GLY A 115 3.96 -6.38 -11.86
C GLY A 115 4.64 -5.65 -10.69
N ASP A 116 5.14 -6.37 -9.69
CA ASP A 116 5.88 -5.77 -8.57
C ASP A 116 7.33 -5.44 -8.97
N PHE A 117 7.91 -4.44 -8.30
CA PHE A 117 9.28 -3.98 -8.55
C PHE A 117 10.29 -5.12 -8.51
N TRP A 118 10.22 -5.98 -7.48
CA TRP A 118 11.19 -7.06 -7.28
C TRP A 118 11.11 -8.16 -8.35
N SER A 119 9.93 -8.39 -8.91
CA SER A 119 9.75 -9.39 -9.98
C SER A 119 10.54 -9.03 -11.24
N SER A 120 10.65 -7.74 -11.56
CA SER A 120 11.48 -7.24 -12.66
C SER A 120 12.96 -7.15 -12.27
N THR A 121 13.27 -6.61 -11.09
CA THR A 121 14.66 -6.39 -10.65
C THR A 121 15.46 -7.69 -10.47
N ILE A 122 14.82 -8.81 -10.14
CA ILE A 122 15.52 -10.10 -10.00
C ILE A 122 15.96 -10.66 -11.36
N GLU A 123 15.26 -10.30 -12.43
CA GLU A 123 15.55 -10.76 -13.80
C GLU A 123 16.59 -9.88 -14.53
N ASP A 124 16.76 -8.63 -14.09
CA ASP A 124 17.75 -7.66 -14.60
C ASP A 124 19.20 -7.98 -14.18
#